data_AF-J7LEJ8-F1
#
_entry.id   AF-J7LEJ8-F1
#
_cell.length_a   1.000
_cell.length_b   1.000
_cell.length_c   1.000
_cell.angle_alpha   90.00
_cell.angle_beta   90.00
_cell.angle_gamma   90.00
#
_symmetry.space_group_name_H-M   'P 1'
#
loop_
_entity.id
_entity.type
_entity.pdbx_description
1 polymer ?
#
loop_
_entity_poly.entity_id
_entity_poly.type
_entity_poly.pdbx_seq_one_letter_code
_entity_poly.pdbx_strand_id
1 'polypeptide(L)' 'MWNNPRLHTPDRRKVWVACDEHRAYLAGFLEMRGFLRETVPMDRFEG' A
#
# COMPACT_ATOMS: atom_id res chain seq x y z
N MET A 1 0.30 -1.08 3.13
CA MET A 1 -0.79 -2.00 2.72
C MET A 1 -1.90 -1.24 2.00
N TRP A 2 -2.67 -1.91 1.15
CA TRP A 2 -3.82 -1.32 0.43
C TRP A 2 -5.03 -2.25 0.33
N ASN A 3 -6.18 -1.72 -0.09
CA ASN A 3 -7.34 -2.51 -0.55
C ASN A 3 -8.01 -1.88 -1.78
N ASN A 4 -8.25 -2.66 -2.84
CA ASN A 4 -9.19 -2.31 -3.90
C ASN A 4 -10.50 -3.09 -3.69
N PRO A 5 -11.53 -2.46 -3.11
CA PRO A 5 -12.76 -3.16 -2.70
C PRO A 5 -13.56 -3.72 -3.89
N ARG A 6 -13.27 -3.29 -5.13
CA ARG A 6 -13.94 -3.83 -6.33
C ARG A 6 -13.47 -5.22 -6.73
N LEU A 7 -12.28 -5.65 -6.25
CA LEU A 7 -11.64 -6.91 -6.66
C LEU A 7 -11.30 -7.82 -5.47
N HIS A 8 -11.33 -7.29 -4.25
CA HIS A 8 -10.80 -7.96 -3.07
C HIS A 8 -11.81 -7.92 -1.93
N THR A 9 -11.89 -9.02 -1.18
CA THR A 9 -12.59 -9.05 0.09
C THR A 9 -11.91 -8.10 1.08
N PRO A 10 -12.62 -7.57 2.10
CA PRO A 10 -12.07 -6.62 3.06
C PRO A 10 -10.80 -7.12 3.79
N ASP A 11 -10.73 -8.44 3.94
CA ASP A 11 -9.67 -9.18 4.63
C ASP A 11 -8.36 -9.26 3.81
N ARG A 12 -8.45 -9.19 2.48
CA ARG A 12 -7.27 -9.29 1.60
C ARG A 12 -6.47 -7.99 1.64
N ARG A 13 -5.32 -8.02 2.32
CA ARG A 13 -4.33 -6.95 2.34
C ARG A 13 -3.28 -7.22 1.26
N LYS A 14 -3.02 -6.26 0.38
CA LYS A 14 -1.91 -6.33 -0.57
C LYS A 14 -0.78 -5.42 -0.12
N VAL A 15 0.44 -5.91 -0.26
CA VAL A 15 1.69 -5.22 0.11
C VAL A 15 2.43 -4.85 -1.17
N TRP A 16 2.78 -3.57 -1.29
CA TRP A 16 3.65 -3.07 -2.34
C TRP A 16 4.86 -2.44 -1.68
N VAL A 17 6.04 -2.79 -2.18
CA VAL A 17 7.31 -2.27 -1.72
C VAL A 17 7.78 -1.16 -2.64
N ALA A 18 8.45 -0.16 -2.07
CA ALA A 18 9.11 0.91 -2.79
C ALA A 18 10.41 1.27 -2.06
N CYS A 19 11.45 1.63 -2.81
CA CYS A 19 12.63 2.29 -2.24
C CYS A 19 12.32 3.77 -1.95
N ASP A 20 13.21 4.47 -1.24
CA ASP A 20 13.02 5.87 -0.85
C ASP A 20 12.74 6.80 -2.03
N GLU A 21 13.44 6.59 -3.15
CA GLU A 21 13.24 7.37 -4.39
C GLU A 21 11.80 7.25 -4.93
N HIS A 22 11.22 6.06 -4.86
CA HIS A 22 9.91 5.76 -5.45
C HIS A 22 8.75 5.85 -4.45
N ARG A 23 9.03 5.96 -3.14
CA ARG A 23 8.03 5.95 -2.07
C ARG A 23 6.99 7.04 -2.25
N ALA A 24 7.41 8.28 -2.51
CA ALA A 24 6.52 9.43 -2.60
C ALA A 24 5.55 9.30 -3.79
N TYR A 25 6.06 8.88 -4.95
CA TYR A 25 5.25 8.67 -6.14
C TYR A 25 4.20 7.57 -5.93
N LEU A 26 4.61 6.41 -5.38
CA LEU A 26 3.70 5.30 -5.15
C LEU A 26 2.61 5.64 -4.12
N ALA A 27 2.98 6.32 -3.03
CA ALA A 27 2.02 6.75 -2.02
C ALA A 27 0.95 7.67 -2.63
N GLY A 28 1.36 8.72 -3.36
CA GLY A 28 0.43 9.64 -4.02
C GLY A 28 -0.48 8.95 -5.05
N PHE A 29 0.06 8.02 -5.84
CA PHE A 29 -0.72 7.21 -6.78
C PHE A 29 -1.83 6.40 -6.08
N LEU A 30 -1.53 5.81 -4.92
CA LEU A 30 -2.49 5.02 -4.15
C LEU A 30 -3.49 5.89 -3.39
N GLU A 31 -3.07 7.03 -2.86
CA GLU A 31 -3.92 8.01 -2.18
C GLU A 31 -4.98 8.58 -3.12
N MET A 32 -4.58 9.02 -4.32
CA MET A 32 -5.51 9.56 -5.32
C MET A 32 -6.63 8.57 -5.70
N ARG A 33 -6.39 7.27 -5.53
CA ARG A 33 -7.36 6.21 -5.83
C ARG A 33 -8.10 5.70 -4.61
N GLY A 34 -7.82 6.23 -3.42
CA GLY A 34 -8.37 5.76 -2.14
C GLY A 34 -7.92 4.34 -1.77
N PHE A 35 -6.79 3.88 -2.31
CA PHE A 35 -6.28 2.53 -2.08
C PHE A 35 -5.32 2.47 -0.90
N LEU A 36 -4.59 3.56 -0.61
CA LEU A 36 -3.61 3.57 0.46
C LEU A 36 -4.29 3.37 1.83
N ARG A 37 -3.90 2.32 2.56
CA ARG A 37 -4.38 2.08 3.94
C ARG A 37 -3.36 2.47 4.98
N GLU A 38 -2.10 2.07 4.76
CA GLU A 38 -1.01 2.30 5.71
C GLU A 38 0.35 2.14 5.03
N THR A 39 1.39 2.75 5.60
CA THR A 39 2.79 2.52 5.22
C THR A 39 3.54 1.96 6.42
N VAL A 40 4.27 0.87 6.22
CA VAL A 40 5.09 0.23 7.25
C VAL A 40 6.53 0.17 6.72
N PRO A 41 7.53 0.63 7.50
CA PRO A 41 8.93 0.43 7.15
C PRO A 41 9.24 -1.06 6.90
N MET A 42 10.09 -1.36 5.92
CA MET A 42 10.33 -2.76 5.51
C MET A 42 10.93 -3.61 6.65
N ASP A 43 11.75 -3.00 7.51
CA ASP A 43 12.33 -3.63 8.70
C ASP A 43 11.30 -3.98 9.79
N ARG A 44 10.08 -3.43 9.69
CA ARG A 44 8.98 -3.65 10.64
C ARG A 44 7.81 -4.42 10.03
N PHE A 45 7.95 -4.91 8.79
CA PHE A 45 6.89 -5.64 8.12
C PHE A 45 6.94 -7.14 8.48
N GLU A 46 5.88 -7.66 9.12
CA GLU A 46 5.85 -9.02 9.69
C GLU A 46 5.17 -10.08 8.81
N GLY A 47 4.66 -9.73 7.62
CA GLY A 47 4.06 -10.69 6.68
C GLY A 47 2.58 -10.94 6.90
#